data_AF-A0A1A8C4H4-F1
#
_entry.id   AF-A0A1A8C4H4-F1
#
_cell.length_a   1.000
_cell.length_b   1.000
_cell.length_c   1.000
_cell.angle_alpha   90.00
_cell.angle_beta   90.00
_cell.angle_gamma   90.00
#
_symmetry.space_group_name_H-M   'P 1'
#
loop_
_entity.id
_entity.type
_entity.pdbx_description
1 polymer ?
#
loop_
_entity_poly.entity_id
_entity_poly.type
_entity_poly.pdbx_seq_one_letter_code
_entity_poly.pdbx_strand_id
1 'polypeptide(L)'
;MEMIETIVIPNTEVESKETVVSSGDTDKNKAEFIWTLQATWHLVNTRLRMDQAFDQPVCKKKKLWELVAEKVNAKLLESGLTDISVKAYECDLKWRNMLATYRKNTERAKRLGVTSVHWEFFKAMHDVLGKSREEIEAQHQAKLSGTRVGKAIASKRFTPILPTPPATAATVCPARPPQDVLQLYMELQERKLNMWAQQKALEERKIDAINNLAQAIASLAQMNSAPTSKDGH
;
A
#
# COMPACT_ATOMS: atom_id res chain seq x y z
N MET A 1 68.82 -6.25 9.02
CA MET A 1 68.91 -5.50 10.28
C MET A 1 69.48 -4.15 9.93
N GLU A 2 68.61 -3.19 9.66
CA GLU A 2 68.96 -1.77 9.62
C GLU A 2 67.84 -1.01 10.33
N MET A 3 68.29 -0.05 11.13
CA MET A 3 67.60 0.54 12.26
C MET A 3 67.04 1.92 11.89
N ILE A 4 65.78 2.15 12.31
CA ILE A 4 65.21 3.38 12.93
C ILE A 4 65.44 4.70 12.17
N GLU A 5 64.40 5.44 11.78
CA GLU A 5 64.10 6.69 12.50
C GLU A 5 62.62 7.08 12.49
N THR A 6 62.10 7.18 13.71
CA THR A 6 60.81 7.72 14.14
C THR A 6 60.90 9.24 14.18
N ILE A 7 59.97 9.96 13.55
CA ILE A 7 59.73 11.38 13.81
C ILE A 7 58.27 11.57 14.21
N VAL A 8 58.10 12.29 15.33
CA VAL A 8 56.93 12.47 16.17
C VAL A 8 56.56 13.96 16.18
N ILE A 9 55.32 14.28 15.74
CA ILE A 9 54.37 15.33 16.26
C ILE A 9 54.74 16.82 15.99
N PRO A 10 53.81 17.81 15.80
CA PRO A 10 52.44 17.92 16.38
C PRO A 10 51.25 18.33 15.50
N ASN A 11 50.07 18.10 16.09
CA ASN A 11 48.75 18.64 15.77
C ASN A 11 48.74 20.17 15.63
N THR A 12 47.97 20.66 14.65
CA THR A 12 47.40 22.01 14.66
C THR A 12 45.93 21.94 14.24
N GLU A 13 45.05 22.26 15.18
CA GLU A 13 43.64 22.57 14.95
C GLU A 13 43.53 23.85 14.13
N VAL A 14 42.73 23.84 13.06
CA VAL A 14 42.12 25.06 12.52
C VAL A 14 40.68 24.73 12.14
N GLU A 15 39.78 25.20 12.99
CA GLU A 15 38.36 25.38 12.71
C GLU A 15 38.20 26.47 11.65
N SER A 16 37.52 26.15 10.54
CA SER A 16 37.00 27.17 9.62
C SER A 16 35.73 26.65 8.96
N LYS A 17 34.66 27.36 9.31
CA LYS A 17 33.26 27.16 8.98
C LYS A 17 32.95 27.86 7.67
N GLU A 18 32.57 27.12 6.63
CA GLU A 18 31.83 27.71 5.50
C GLU A 18 30.68 26.82 5.06
N THR A 19 29.51 27.45 5.08
CA THR A 19 28.20 27.02 4.62
C THR A 19 28.19 26.80 3.10
N VAL A 20 27.84 25.59 2.66
CA VAL A 20 27.35 25.35 1.30
C VAL A 20 26.01 24.65 1.36
N VAL A 21 24.98 25.39 0.99
CA VAL A 21 23.65 24.89 0.67
C VAL A 21 23.78 24.07 -0.62
N SER A 22 23.51 22.78 -0.55
CA SER A 22 23.25 21.96 -1.74
C SER A 22 21.93 21.22 -1.54
N SER A 23 20.87 21.88 -1.99
CA SER A 23 19.59 21.23 -2.29
C SER A 23 19.73 20.44 -3.58
N GLY A 24 19.28 19.19 -3.54
CA GLY A 24 18.63 18.54 -4.67
C GLY A 24 19.51 18.20 -5.85
N ASP A 25 20.26 17.10 -5.73
CA ASP A 25 20.09 15.97 -6.63
C ASP A 25 20.83 14.77 -6.06
N THR A 26 20.07 13.86 -5.44
CA THR A 26 20.54 12.49 -5.26
C THR A 26 19.68 11.58 -6.12
N ASP A 27 19.78 11.79 -7.43
CA ASP A 27 19.73 10.71 -8.40
C ASP A 27 20.92 9.77 -8.12
N LYS A 28 20.75 8.98 -7.06
CA LYS A 28 21.54 7.79 -6.85
C LYS A 28 20.71 6.68 -7.46
N ASN A 29 21.29 5.98 -8.44
CA ASN A 29 21.02 4.58 -8.72
C ASN A 29 21.11 3.77 -7.41
N LYS A 30 20.14 3.93 -6.51
CA LYS A 30 19.94 3.04 -5.38
C LYS A 30 19.42 1.78 -6.04
N ALA A 31 20.23 0.73 -6.02
CA ALA A 31 19.77 -0.62 -6.27
C ALA A 31 18.46 -0.80 -5.49
N GLU A 32 17.36 -0.92 -6.23
CA GLU A 32 16.05 -1.14 -5.63
C GLU A 32 16.11 -2.46 -4.89
N PHE A 33 15.65 -2.49 -3.64
CA PHE A 33 15.67 -3.72 -2.87
C PHE A 33 14.70 -4.73 -3.48
N ILE A 34 15.24 -5.84 -3.97
CA ILE A 34 14.44 -6.94 -4.51
C ILE A 34 14.00 -7.85 -3.36
N TRP A 35 12.68 -8.01 -3.22
CA TRP A 35 12.09 -8.92 -2.25
C TRP A 35 12.35 -10.38 -2.62
N THR A 36 13.43 -10.94 -2.06
CA THR A 36 13.67 -12.38 -2.11
C THR A 36 12.63 -13.15 -1.30
N LEU A 37 12.56 -14.45 -1.54
CA LEU A 37 11.68 -15.35 -0.80
C LEU A 37 11.96 -15.29 0.71
N GLN A 38 13.24 -15.39 1.08
CA GLN A 38 13.69 -15.31 2.47
C GLN A 38 13.38 -13.96 3.10
N ALA A 39 13.63 -12.85 2.40
CA ALA A 39 13.28 -11.51 2.89
C ALA A 39 11.78 -11.37 3.16
N THR A 40 10.96 -11.92 2.26
CA THR A 40 9.50 -11.91 2.41
C THR A 40 9.07 -12.74 3.62
N TRP A 41 9.68 -13.92 3.83
CA TRP A 41 9.44 -14.73 5.03
C TRP A 41 9.83 -14.01 6.32
N HIS A 42 10.97 -13.32 6.36
CA HIS A 42 11.37 -12.51 7.52
C HIS A 42 10.38 -11.39 7.80
N LEU A 43 9.89 -10.68 6.77
CA LEU A 43 8.86 -9.66 6.91
C LEU A 43 7.57 -10.25 7.48
N VAL A 44 7.06 -11.33 6.87
CA VAL A 44 5.81 -11.97 7.29
C VAL A 44 5.89 -12.41 8.74
N ASN A 45 6.93 -13.16 9.10
CA ASN A 45 7.11 -13.66 10.46
C ASN A 45 7.27 -12.52 11.48
N THR A 46 8.03 -11.48 11.15
CA THR A 46 8.21 -10.32 12.03
C THR A 46 6.90 -9.57 12.25
N ARG A 47 6.16 -9.30 11.17
CA ARG A 47 4.89 -8.56 11.26
C ARG A 47 3.83 -9.36 12.00
N LEU A 48 3.72 -10.66 11.77
CA LEU A 48 2.78 -11.53 12.48
C LEU A 48 3.09 -11.61 13.99
N ARG A 49 4.36 -11.70 14.38
CA ARG A 49 4.75 -11.67 15.81
C ARG A 49 4.38 -10.35 16.50
N MET A 50 4.36 -9.26 15.75
CA MET A 50 4.01 -7.93 16.26
C MET A 50 2.53 -7.59 16.10
N ASP A 51 1.67 -8.55 15.70
CA ASP A 51 0.30 -8.24 15.29
C ASP A 51 -0.53 -7.54 16.35
N GLN A 52 -0.45 -7.99 17.59
CA GLN A 52 -1.12 -7.35 18.72
C GLN A 52 -0.70 -5.88 18.92
N ALA A 53 0.55 -5.52 18.64
CA ALA A 53 1.01 -4.13 18.77
C ALA A 53 0.43 -3.22 17.67
N PHE A 54 0.14 -3.79 16.50
CA PHE A 54 -0.48 -3.08 15.39
C PHE A 54 -2.01 -2.97 15.49
N ASP A 55 -2.64 -3.84 16.28
CA ASP A 55 -4.09 -3.84 16.50
C ASP A 55 -4.53 -2.89 17.62
N GLN A 56 -3.57 -2.32 18.37
CA GLN A 56 -3.91 -1.37 19.44
C GLN A 56 -4.44 -0.03 18.88
N PRO A 57 -5.49 0.54 19.50
CA PRO A 57 -6.16 1.75 19.00
C PRO A 57 -5.28 3.00 19.02
N VAL A 58 -4.23 3.05 19.85
CA VAL A 58 -3.32 4.21 20.01
C VAL A 58 -1.92 3.93 19.44
N CYS A 59 -1.78 2.94 18.54
CA CYS A 59 -0.46 2.55 18.04
C CYS A 59 0.17 3.62 17.13
N LYS A 60 1.46 3.90 17.34
CA LYS A 60 2.28 4.74 16.46
C LYS A 60 2.75 3.91 15.26
N LYS A 61 1.87 3.69 14.26
CA LYS A 61 2.12 2.82 13.09
C LYS A 61 3.45 3.09 12.39
N LYS A 62 3.81 4.36 12.21
CA LYS A 62 5.11 4.74 11.61
C LYS A 62 6.29 4.13 12.37
N LYS A 63 6.31 4.26 13.70
CA LYS A 63 7.36 3.69 14.56
C LYS A 63 7.38 2.17 14.55
N LEU A 64 6.19 1.55 14.49
CA LEU A 64 6.12 0.09 14.39
C LEU A 64 6.70 -0.41 13.06
N TRP A 65 6.47 0.30 11.95
CA TRP A 65 7.07 -0.06 10.67
C TRP A 65 8.59 0.18 10.62
N GLU A 66 9.08 1.24 11.28
CA GLU A 66 10.52 1.46 11.50
C GLU A 66 11.14 0.27 12.25
N LEU A 67 10.49 -0.17 13.35
CA LEU A 67 10.93 -1.32 14.14
C LEU A 67 10.85 -2.65 13.37
N VAL A 68 9.83 -2.82 12.52
CA VAL A 68 9.73 -4.00 11.64
C VAL A 68 10.90 -4.02 10.65
N ALA A 69 11.21 -2.89 10.02
CA ALA A 69 12.32 -2.81 9.08
C ALA A 69 13.66 -3.10 9.77
N GLU A 70 13.89 -2.54 10.96
CA GLU A 70 15.09 -2.84 11.77
C GLU A 70 15.24 -4.34 12.03
N LYS A 71 14.18 -5.00 12.50
CA LYS A 71 14.20 -6.45 12.77
C LYS A 71 14.41 -7.29 11.51
N VAL A 72 13.79 -6.90 10.39
CA VAL A 72 13.98 -7.60 9.11
C VAL A 72 15.42 -7.46 8.63
N ASN A 73 15.99 -6.26 8.68
CA ASN A 73 17.38 -6.02 8.29
C ASN A 73 18.36 -6.80 9.18
N ALA A 74 18.11 -6.87 10.49
CA ALA A 74 18.92 -7.70 11.40
C ALA A 74 18.91 -9.18 10.99
N LYS A 75 17.75 -9.72 10.58
CA LYS A 75 17.63 -11.11 10.08
C LYS A 75 18.27 -11.32 8.71
N LEU A 76 18.19 -10.33 7.83
CA LEU A 76 18.89 -10.37 6.54
C LEU A 76 20.40 -10.34 6.71
N LEU A 77 20.89 -9.55 7.67
CA LEU A 77 22.30 -9.47 8.02
C LEU A 77 22.82 -10.81 8.57
N GLU A 78 22.08 -11.45 9.49
CA GLU A 78 22.38 -12.80 9.99
C GLU A 78 22.46 -13.84 8.84
N SER A 79 21.70 -13.63 7.77
CA SER A 79 21.62 -14.52 6.61
C SER A 79 22.65 -14.19 5.51
N GLY A 80 23.52 -13.20 5.72
CA GLY A 80 24.60 -12.83 4.80
C GLY A 80 24.24 -11.80 3.71
N LEU A 81 23.06 -11.17 3.79
CA LEU A 81 22.66 -10.09 2.88
C LEU A 81 23.00 -8.73 3.50
N THR A 82 24.23 -8.27 3.29
CA THR A 82 24.80 -7.04 3.88
C THR A 82 24.60 -5.77 3.04
N ASP A 83 24.44 -5.88 1.72
CA ASP A 83 24.63 -4.73 0.82
C ASP A 83 23.39 -3.86 0.61
N ILE A 84 22.20 -4.32 1.02
CA ILE A 84 20.95 -3.58 0.81
C ILE A 84 20.05 -3.67 2.05
N SER A 85 19.77 -2.52 2.65
CA SER A 85 18.86 -2.37 3.79
C SER A 85 17.46 -2.00 3.31
N VAL A 86 16.46 -2.70 3.85
CA VAL A 86 15.04 -2.43 3.61
C VAL A 86 14.58 -1.25 4.48
N LYS A 87 13.76 -0.37 3.92
CA LYS A 87 13.15 0.75 4.65
C LYS A 87 11.75 0.42 5.15
N ALA A 88 11.30 1.16 6.18
CA ALA A 88 9.97 1.02 6.78
C ALA A 88 8.81 1.05 5.77
N TYR A 89 8.86 1.97 4.79
CA TYR A 89 7.80 2.08 3.79
C TYR A 89 7.77 0.90 2.81
N GLU A 90 8.93 0.29 2.52
CA GLU A 90 9.03 -0.87 1.62
C GLU A 90 8.41 -2.10 2.29
N CYS A 91 8.67 -2.28 3.59
CA CYS A 91 8.02 -3.29 4.42
C CYS A 91 6.49 -3.12 4.45
N ASP A 92 6.00 -1.90 4.71
CA ASP A 92 4.56 -1.61 4.72
C ASP A 92 3.92 -1.89 3.34
N LEU A 93 4.55 -1.39 2.26
CA LEU A 93 4.04 -1.57 0.90
C LEU A 93 3.96 -3.06 0.53
N LYS A 94 5.04 -3.83 0.81
CA LYS A 94 5.06 -5.27 0.58
C LYS A 94 4.00 -5.96 1.42
N TRP A 95 3.86 -5.63 2.69
CA TRP A 95 2.82 -6.21 3.55
C TRP A 95 1.40 -5.94 3.06
N ARG A 96 1.10 -4.70 2.62
CA ARG A 96 -0.20 -4.36 2.04
C ARG A 96 -0.49 -5.18 0.77
N ASN A 97 0.51 -5.38 -0.08
CA ASN A 97 0.40 -6.26 -1.25
C ASN A 97 0.15 -7.72 -0.84
N MET A 98 0.86 -8.22 0.18
CA MET A 98 0.63 -9.56 0.74
C MET A 98 -0.78 -9.71 1.30
N LEU A 99 -1.31 -8.71 2.02
CA LEU A 99 -2.69 -8.72 2.52
C LEU A 99 -3.73 -8.71 1.39
N ALA A 100 -3.46 -8.05 0.27
CA ALA A 100 -4.34 -8.10 -0.90
C ALA A 100 -4.42 -9.53 -1.46
N THR A 101 -3.28 -10.20 -1.60
CA THR A 101 -3.20 -11.60 -2.06
C THR A 101 -3.84 -12.55 -1.04
N TYR A 102 -3.54 -12.37 0.24
CA TYR A 102 -4.13 -13.14 1.34
C TYR A 102 -5.65 -13.07 1.32
N ARG A 103 -6.25 -11.88 1.18
CA ARG A 103 -7.72 -11.72 1.12
C ARG A 103 -8.34 -12.52 -0.03
N LYS A 104 -7.74 -12.47 -1.23
CA LYS A 104 -8.21 -13.28 -2.37
C LYS A 104 -8.11 -14.78 -2.06
N ASN A 105 -7.02 -15.20 -1.43
CA ASN A 105 -6.80 -16.58 -1.04
C ASN A 105 -7.74 -17.05 0.06
N THR A 106 -8.10 -16.21 1.03
CA THR A 106 -9.11 -16.56 2.05
C THR A 106 -10.47 -16.78 1.43
N GLU A 107 -10.89 -15.96 0.46
CA GLU A 107 -12.17 -16.18 -0.22
C GLU A 107 -12.15 -17.47 -1.07
N ARG A 108 -11.00 -17.79 -1.68
CA ARG A 108 -10.80 -19.08 -2.36
C ARG A 108 -10.88 -20.25 -1.37
N ALA A 109 -10.21 -20.15 -0.22
CA ALA A 109 -10.21 -21.18 0.82
C ALA A 109 -11.62 -21.41 1.39
N LYS A 110 -12.41 -20.34 1.58
CA LYS A 110 -13.83 -20.44 1.98
C LYS A 110 -14.68 -21.20 0.97
N ARG A 111 -14.40 -21.05 -0.34
CA ARG A 111 -15.16 -21.70 -1.42
C ARG A 111 -14.75 -23.13 -1.73
N LEU A 112 -13.45 -23.41 -1.75
CA LEU A 112 -12.88 -24.66 -2.28
C LEU A 112 -12.13 -25.48 -1.21
N GLY A 113 -12.05 -24.98 0.02
CA GLY A 113 -11.25 -25.56 1.09
C GLY A 113 -9.82 -25.01 1.15
N VAL A 114 -9.22 -25.08 2.33
CA VAL A 114 -7.89 -24.55 2.65
C VAL A 114 -6.79 -25.18 1.78
N THR A 115 -6.93 -26.47 1.44
CA THR A 115 -5.97 -27.23 0.62
C THR A 115 -5.87 -26.74 -0.84
N SER A 116 -6.86 -25.98 -1.32
CA SER A 116 -6.83 -25.41 -2.68
C SER A 116 -5.84 -24.24 -2.82
N VAL A 117 -5.40 -23.64 -1.71
CA VAL A 117 -4.49 -22.48 -1.71
C VAL A 117 -3.04 -22.95 -1.54
N HIS A 118 -2.25 -22.84 -2.60
CA HIS A 118 -0.85 -23.28 -2.65
C HIS A 118 0.17 -22.17 -2.35
N TRP A 119 -0.30 -21.01 -1.92
CA TRP A 119 0.56 -19.87 -1.66
C TRP A 119 1.32 -20.07 -0.36
N GLU A 120 2.65 -20.08 -0.42
CA GLU A 120 3.54 -20.51 0.69
C GLU A 120 3.35 -19.72 2.00
N PHE A 121 3.03 -18.42 1.91
CA PHE A 121 2.79 -17.58 3.08
C PHE A 121 1.37 -17.74 3.64
N PHE A 122 0.46 -18.40 2.91
CA PHE A 122 -0.95 -18.47 3.27
C PHE A 122 -1.16 -19.14 4.62
N LYS A 123 -0.58 -20.32 4.84
CA LYS A 123 -0.76 -21.06 6.10
C LYS A 123 -0.30 -20.23 7.29
N ALA A 124 0.93 -19.72 7.25
CA ALA A 124 1.49 -18.90 8.32
C ALA A 124 0.65 -17.64 8.59
N MET A 125 0.19 -16.95 7.53
CA MET A 125 -0.69 -15.79 7.68
C MET A 125 -2.08 -16.16 8.18
N HIS A 126 -2.65 -17.28 7.75
CA HIS A 126 -4.00 -17.71 8.11
C HIS A 126 -4.08 -18.22 9.55
N ASP A 127 -3.03 -18.85 10.07
CA ASP A 127 -2.97 -19.36 11.44
C ASP A 127 -3.04 -18.25 12.52
N VAL A 128 -2.65 -17.02 12.16
CA VAL A 128 -2.71 -15.82 13.02
C VAL A 128 -3.87 -14.91 12.57
N LEU A 129 -3.87 -14.61 11.26
CA LEU A 129 -4.81 -13.82 10.46
C LEU A 129 -6.28 -14.22 10.64
N GLY A 130 -6.50 -15.53 10.46
CA GLY A 130 -7.82 -16.16 10.46
C GLY A 130 -8.47 -16.01 11.82
N LYS A 131 -7.80 -16.48 12.88
CA LYS A 131 -8.34 -16.51 14.24
C LYS A 131 -8.92 -15.15 14.68
N SER A 132 -8.18 -14.07 14.43
CA SER A 132 -8.65 -12.69 14.69
C SER A 132 -9.92 -12.36 13.89
N ARG A 133 -9.97 -12.72 12.60
CA ARG A 133 -11.14 -12.48 11.75
C ARG A 133 -12.35 -13.32 12.15
N GLU A 134 -12.18 -14.60 12.43
CA GLU A 134 -13.28 -15.47 12.88
C GLU A 134 -13.84 -15.01 14.23
N GLU A 135 -12.99 -14.55 15.15
CA GLU A 135 -13.42 -13.99 16.43
C GLU A 135 -14.20 -12.67 16.24
N ILE A 136 -13.71 -11.77 15.38
CA ILE A 136 -14.42 -10.51 15.04
C ILE A 136 -15.77 -10.81 14.39
N GLU A 137 -15.83 -11.78 13.47
CA GLU A 137 -17.06 -12.18 12.80
C GLU A 137 -18.05 -12.83 13.78
N ALA A 138 -17.57 -13.70 14.68
CA ALA A 138 -18.39 -14.29 15.75
C ALA A 138 -18.96 -13.23 16.69
N GLN A 139 -18.15 -12.23 17.09
CA GLN A 139 -18.62 -11.10 17.89
C GLN A 139 -19.67 -10.26 17.15
N HIS A 140 -19.48 -10.02 15.85
CA HIS A 140 -20.45 -9.29 15.04
C HIS A 140 -21.78 -10.06 14.91
N GLN A 141 -21.72 -11.36 14.66
CA GLN A 141 -22.90 -12.24 14.60
C GLN A 141 -23.63 -12.33 15.94
N ALA A 142 -22.89 -12.37 17.06
CA ALA A 142 -23.48 -12.34 18.41
C ALA A 142 -24.20 -11.01 18.70
N LYS A 143 -23.61 -9.88 18.30
CA LYS A 143 -24.24 -8.54 18.43
C LYS A 143 -25.52 -8.42 17.60
N LEU A 144 -25.53 -8.95 16.38
CA LEU A 144 -26.71 -8.97 15.52
C LEU A 144 -27.79 -9.93 16.04
N SER A 145 -27.40 -11.10 16.53
CA SER A 145 -28.33 -12.13 17.07
C SER A 145 -28.94 -11.73 18.42
N GLY A 146 -28.28 -10.83 19.17
CA GLY A 146 -28.83 -10.24 20.39
C GLY A 146 -30.02 -9.30 20.16
N THR A 147 -30.21 -8.81 18.93
CA THR A 147 -31.37 -8.00 18.55
C THR A 147 -32.49 -8.92 18.05
N ARG A 148 -33.12 -9.66 18.96
CA ARG A 148 -34.40 -10.33 18.64
C ARG A 148 -35.46 -9.25 18.45
N VAL A 149 -35.60 -8.73 17.23
CA VAL A 149 -36.82 -8.06 16.79
C VAL A 149 -37.93 -9.09 16.89
N GLY A 150 -38.84 -8.88 17.84
CA GLY A 150 -40.04 -9.69 18.00
C GLY A 150 -40.77 -9.78 16.66
N LYS A 151 -41.20 -10.98 16.30
CA LYS A 151 -42.12 -11.22 15.18
C LYS A 151 -43.43 -10.49 15.46
N ALA A 152 -43.53 -9.22 15.07
CA ALA A 152 -44.79 -8.51 14.99
C ALA A 152 -45.44 -8.86 13.65
N ILE A 153 -46.33 -9.84 13.70
CA ILE A 153 -47.25 -10.15 12.63
C ILE A 153 -48.27 -9.01 12.59
N ALA A 154 -48.12 -8.06 11.66
CA ALA A 154 -49.14 -7.06 11.38
C ALA A 154 -49.47 -7.09 9.89
N SER A 155 -50.31 -8.05 9.52
CA SER A 155 -51.16 -7.92 8.35
C SER A 155 -52.14 -6.77 8.60
N LYS A 156 -52.19 -5.78 7.71
CA LYS A 156 -53.41 -5.14 7.19
C LYS A 156 -53.10 -3.99 6.22
N ARG A 157 -53.50 -4.24 4.96
CA ARG A 157 -54.18 -3.36 4.01
C ARG A 157 -53.45 -2.10 3.52
N PHE A 158 -53.12 -2.18 2.24
CA PHE A 158 -52.85 -1.10 1.30
C PHE A 158 -54.01 -0.10 1.23
N THR A 159 -53.72 1.18 1.50
CA THR A 159 -54.54 2.32 1.07
C THR A 159 -53.60 3.40 0.51
N PRO A 160 -53.77 3.86 -0.74
CA PRO A 160 -53.01 4.97 -1.27
C PRO A 160 -53.65 6.28 -0.77
N ILE A 161 -52.89 7.08 -0.01
CA ILE A 161 -53.34 8.42 0.42
C ILE A 161 -52.51 9.47 -0.32
N LEU A 162 -53.19 10.24 -1.16
CA LEU A 162 -52.72 11.46 -1.83
C LEU A 162 -52.28 12.55 -0.82
N PRO A 163 -51.41 13.50 -1.22
CA PRO A 163 -50.92 14.54 -0.32
C PRO A 163 -51.90 15.72 -0.23
N THR A 164 -52.27 16.10 0.99
CA THR A 164 -52.87 17.41 1.31
C THR A 164 -52.05 18.06 2.45
N PRO A 165 -51.56 19.32 2.29
CA PRO A 165 -51.14 20.19 3.41
C PRO A 165 -52.37 21.00 3.92
N PRO A 166 -52.33 21.80 5.01
CA PRO A 166 -51.19 22.40 5.73
C PRO A 166 -51.31 22.49 7.29
N ALA A 167 -50.39 23.28 7.87
CA ALA A 167 -50.46 24.01 9.15
C ALA A 167 -49.90 23.36 10.44
N THR A 168 -48.59 23.60 10.63
CA THR A 168 -47.93 24.17 11.82
C THR A 168 -48.42 23.80 13.23
N ALA A 169 -47.64 22.95 13.92
CA ALA A 169 -47.31 23.13 15.33
C ALA A 169 -45.95 22.45 15.63
N ALA A 170 -45.09 23.15 16.35
CA ALA A 170 -43.71 22.79 16.59
C ALA A 170 -43.56 21.52 17.46
N THR A 171 -42.67 20.62 17.06
CA THR A 171 -41.93 19.74 17.98
C THR A 171 -40.55 19.49 17.40
N VAL A 172 -39.52 19.92 18.13
CA VAL A 172 -38.11 19.74 17.79
C VAL A 172 -37.78 18.24 17.84
N CYS A 173 -37.35 17.68 16.71
CA CYS A 173 -36.79 16.33 16.59
C CYS A 173 -35.57 16.40 15.67
N PRO A 174 -34.32 16.32 16.16
CA PRO A 174 -33.15 16.33 15.30
C PRO A 174 -32.81 14.89 14.88
N ALA A 175 -33.30 14.46 13.73
CA ALA A 175 -32.87 13.17 13.15
C ALA A 175 -32.99 13.10 11.62
N ARG A 176 -32.90 14.23 10.90
CA ARG A 176 -32.60 14.21 9.46
C ARG A 176 -31.14 14.64 9.28
N PRO A 177 -30.25 13.79 8.74
CA PRO A 177 -28.90 14.25 8.43
C PRO A 177 -29.01 15.44 7.46
N PRO A 178 -28.29 16.55 7.71
CA PRO A 178 -28.39 17.73 6.88
C PRO A 178 -28.00 17.36 5.45
N GLN A 179 -28.78 17.85 4.48
CA GLN A 179 -28.62 17.61 3.04
C GLN A 179 -27.14 17.77 2.59
N ASP A 180 -26.41 18.63 3.29
CA ASP A 180 -24.98 18.93 3.16
C ASP A 180 -24.06 17.70 3.27
N VAL A 181 -24.38 16.71 4.11
CA VAL A 181 -23.53 15.51 4.28
C VAL A 181 -23.64 14.59 3.06
N LEU A 182 -24.84 14.45 2.50
CA LEU A 182 -25.04 13.66 1.28
C LEU A 182 -24.38 14.35 0.08
N GLN A 183 -24.47 15.67 0.00
CA GLN A 183 -23.79 16.47 -1.01
C GLN A 183 -22.27 16.31 -0.92
N LEU A 184 -21.70 16.36 0.29
CA LEU A 184 -20.27 16.14 0.51
C LEU A 184 -19.84 14.72 0.10
N TYR A 185 -20.68 13.71 0.33
CA TYR A 185 -20.41 12.35 -0.12
C TYR A 185 -20.38 12.24 -1.64
N MET A 186 -21.31 12.90 -2.33
CA MET A 186 -21.34 12.93 -3.78
C MET A 186 -20.12 13.68 -4.36
N GLU A 187 -19.76 14.82 -3.80
CA GLU A 187 -18.59 15.59 -4.21
C GLU A 187 -17.29 14.81 -3.97
N LEU A 188 -17.23 14.02 -2.89
CA LEU A 188 -16.09 13.13 -2.61
C LEU A 188 -15.97 12.01 -3.64
N GLN A 189 -17.09 11.40 -4.04
CA GLN A 189 -17.11 10.38 -5.09
C GLN A 189 -16.69 10.97 -6.44
N GLU A 190 -17.18 12.17 -6.77
CA GLU A 190 -16.83 12.88 -7.99
C GLU A 190 -15.33 13.23 -8.02
N ARG A 191 -14.76 13.76 -6.94
CA ARG A 191 -13.31 14.02 -6.84
C ARG A 191 -12.48 12.76 -7.02
N LYS A 192 -12.90 11.63 -6.44
CA LYS A 192 -12.21 10.34 -6.62
C LYS A 192 -12.26 9.88 -8.07
N LEU A 193 -13.42 10.00 -8.72
CA LEU A 193 -13.59 9.63 -10.12
C LEU A 193 -12.75 10.53 -11.04
N ASN A 194 -12.73 11.84 -10.78
CA ASN A 194 -11.94 12.80 -11.54
C ASN A 194 -10.43 12.56 -11.37
N MET A 195 -9.96 12.31 -10.16
CA MET A 195 -8.57 11.92 -9.90
C MET A 195 -8.19 10.63 -10.64
N TRP A 196 -9.08 9.63 -10.64
CA TRP A 196 -8.84 8.39 -11.35
C TRP A 196 -8.81 8.61 -12.87
N ALA A 197 -9.72 9.42 -13.41
CA ALA A 197 -9.75 9.78 -14.83
C ALA A 197 -8.49 10.54 -15.26
N GLN A 198 -8.00 11.46 -14.43
CA GLN A 198 -6.74 12.17 -14.67
C GLN A 198 -5.55 11.22 -14.71
N GLN A 199 -5.48 10.29 -13.75
CA GLN A 199 -4.41 9.29 -13.71
C GLN A 199 -4.43 8.39 -14.95
N LYS A 200 -5.62 7.93 -15.35
CA LYS A 200 -5.79 7.13 -16.56
C LYS A 200 -5.38 7.90 -17.82
N ALA A 201 -5.80 9.15 -17.96
CA ALA A 201 -5.41 10.00 -19.09
C ALA A 201 -3.90 10.26 -19.13
N LEU A 202 -3.25 10.37 -17.96
CA LEU A 202 -1.79 10.48 -17.89
C LEU A 202 -1.10 9.19 -18.32
N GLU A 203 -1.62 8.03 -17.93
CA GLU A 203 -1.09 6.73 -18.36
C GLU A 203 -1.29 6.49 -19.86
N GLU A 204 -2.44 6.84 -20.43
CA GLU A 204 -2.68 6.78 -21.88
C GLU A 204 -1.70 7.67 -22.65
N ARG A 205 -1.49 8.92 -22.23
CA ARG A 205 -0.48 9.79 -22.87
C ARG A 205 0.94 9.25 -22.77
N LYS A 206 1.28 8.56 -21.68
CA LYS A 206 2.59 7.91 -21.55
C LYS A 206 2.74 6.78 -22.55
N ILE A 207 1.71 5.95 -22.72
CA ILE A 207 1.68 4.88 -23.73
C ILE A 207 1.83 5.47 -25.13
N ASP A 208 1.09 6.54 -25.45
CA ASP A 208 1.17 7.21 -26.74
C ASP A 208 2.56 7.80 -27.01
N ALA A 209 3.18 8.43 -26.02
CA ALA A 209 4.54 8.94 -26.14
C ALA A 209 5.55 7.82 -26.41
N ILE A 210 5.44 6.68 -25.71
CA ILE A 210 6.28 5.50 -25.96
C ILE A 210 6.08 4.97 -27.38
N ASN A 211 4.83 4.85 -27.84
CA ASN A 211 4.52 4.38 -29.19
C ASN A 211 5.07 5.32 -30.27
N ASN A 212 4.93 6.64 -30.08
CA ASN A 212 5.48 7.65 -31.00
C ASN A 212 7.01 7.57 -31.06
N LEU A 213 7.68 7.39 -29.92
CA LEU A 213 9.13 7.19 -29.88
C LEU A 213 9.54 5.91 -30.62
N ALA A 214 8.82 4.81 -30.42
CA ALA A 214 9.08 3.56 -31.12
C ALA A 214 8.93 3.72 -32.64
N GLN A 215 7.91 4.45 -33.11
CA GLN A 215 7.71 4.74 -34.53
C GLN A 215 8.81 5.63 -35.12
N ALA A 216 9.29 6.63 -34.37
CA ALA A 216 10.39 7.49 -34.80
C ALA A 216 11.70 6.70 -34.95
N ILE A 217 11.99 5.81 -33.99
CA ILE A 217 13.16 4.91 -34.05
C ILE A 217 13.05 3.95 -35.25
N ALA A 218 11.87 3.35 -35.45
CA ALA A 218 11.63 2.46 -36.59
C ALA A 218 11.81 3.17 -37.94
N SER A 219 11.34 4.41 -38.06
CA SER A 219 11.48 5.22 -39.28
C SER A 219 12.95 5.58 -39.56
N LEU A 220 13.72 5.94 -38.53
CA LEU A 220 15.16 6.18 -38.64
C LEU A 220 15.93 4.92 -39.06
N ALA A 221 15.56 3.75 -38.51
CA ALA A 221 16.16 2.48 -38.89
C ALA A 221 15.88 2.14 -40.37
N GLN A 222 14.67 2.42 -40.87
CA GLN A 222 14.31 2.23 -42.28
C GLN A 222 15.09 3.18 -43.21
N MET A 223 15.23 4.46 -42.83
CA MET A 223 16.03 5.43 -43.59
C MET A 223 17.51 5.04 -43.71
N ASN A 224 18.09 4.48 -42.64
CA ASN A 224 19.47 4.01 -42.65
C ASN A 224 19.67 2.66 -43.38
N SER A 225 18.59 1.93 -43.66
CA SER A 225 18.61 0.67 -44.42
C SER A 225 18.34 0.84 -45.92
N ALA A 226 17.97 2.05 -46.36
CA ALA A 226 17.84 2.34 -47.79
C ALA A 226 19.24 2.35 -48.42
N PRO A 227 19.53 1.49 -49.40
CA PRO A 227 20.83 1.48 -50.06
C PRO A 227 21.02 2.83 -50.75
N THR A 228 22.15 3.49 -50.46
CA THR A 228 22.68 4.52 -51.34
C THR A 228 22.98 3.85 -52.67
N SER A 229 22.02 3.96 -53.62
CA SER A 229 22.25 3.55 -55.00
C SER A 229 23.40 4.40 -55.52
N LYS A 230 24.58 3.80 -55.51
CA LYS A 230 25.67 4.13 -56.42
C LYS A 230 25.13 3.93 -57.83
N ASP A 231 24.94 5.02 -58.54
CA ASP A 231 25.17 5.12 -59.99
C ASP A 231 25.75 6.53 -60.18
N GLY A 232 26.97 6.74 -60.66
CA GLY A 232 27.79 5.89 -61.50
C GLY A 232 27.66 6.24 -62.99
N HIS A 233 27.69 7.53 -63.36
CA HIS A 233 28.35 8.01 -64.58
C HIS A 233 28.61 9.51 -64.54
#